data_AF-A0A946PWC6-F1
#
_entry.id   AF-A0A946PWC6-F1
#
_cell.length_a   1.000
_cell.length_b   1.000
_cell.length_c   1.000
_cell.angle_alpha   90.00
_cell.angle_beta   90.00
_cell.angle_gamma   90.00
#
_symmetry.space_group_name_H-M   'P 1'
#
loop_
_entity.id
_entity.type
_entity.pdbx_description
1 polymer ?
#
loop_
_entity_poly.entity_id
_entity_poly.type
_entity_poly.pdbx_seq_one_letter_code
_entity_poly.pdbx_strand_id
1 'polypeptide(L)'
;MRNDINCDAFLEELSDYVDGVLGDTLCKEIERHIEDCGNCRVVVDTLKKTIYLYHETAAQTLIPAEVRERLFHRLSLEDFIQEEK
;
A
#
# COMPACT_ATOMS: atom_id res chain seq x y z
N MET A 1 -25.11 -5.94 -14.31
CA MET A 1 -23.95 -5.22 -13.76
C MET A 1 -24.53 -4.00 -13.02
N ARG A 2 -24.54 -3.98 -11.69
CA ARG A 2 -25.05 -2.82 -10.94
C ARG A 2 -23.88 -1.86 -10.71
N ASN A 3 -23.83 -0.79 -11.49
CA ASN A 3 -23.13 0.44 -11.13
C ASN A 3 -24.01 1.15 -10.10
N ASP A 4 -23.66 1.05 -8.83
CA ASP A 4 -24.17 1.98 -7.84
C ASP A 4 -23.37 3.27 -7.94
N ILE A 5 -24.05 4.41 -7.87
CA ILE A 5 -23.50 5.78 -8.03
C ILE A 5 -22.27 6.04 -7.13
N ASN A 6 -22.12 5.29 -6.03
CA ASN A 6 -21.00 5.42 -5.11
C ASN A 6 -19.74 4.64 -5.50
N CYS A 7 -19.80 3.70 -6.46
CA CYS A 7 -18.61 2.94 -6.88
C CYS A 7 -17.61 3.84 -7.61
N ASP A 8 -18.09 4.74 -8.47
CA ASP A 8 -17.22 5.63 -9.25
C ASP A 8 -16.49 6.62 -8.33
N ALA A 9 -17.21 7.24 -7.38
CA ALA A 9 -16.62 8.11 -6.36
C ALA A 9 -15.60 7.36 -5.48
N PHE A 10 -15.89 6.12 -5.10
CA PHE A 10 -14.91 5.28 -4.38
C PHE A 10 -13.66 5.01 -5.21
N LEU A 11 -13.79 4.72 -6.50
CA LEU A 11 -12.66 4.43 -7.38
C LEU A 11 -11.76 5.67 -7.58
N GLU A 12 -12.32 6.87 -7.57
CA GLU A 12 -11.56 8.13 -7.63
C GLU A 12 -10.67 8.32 -6.38
N GLU A 13 -11.19 7.98 -5.20
CA GLU A 13 -10.49 8.14 -3.92
C GLU A 13 -9.59 6.93 -3.54
N LEU A 14 -9.64 5.84 -4.33
CA LEU A 14 -8.98 4.58 -3.99
C LEU A 14 -7.45 4.69 -3.96
N SER A 15 -6.84 5.53 -4.81
CA SER A 15 -5.39 5.74 -4.80
C SER A 15 -4.95 6.34 -3.47
N ASP A 16 -5.58 7.44 -3.07
CA ASP A 16 -5.28 8.17 -1.83
C ASP A 16 -5.55 7.31 -0.59
N TYR A 17 -6.58 6.46 -0.65
CA TYR A 17 -6.87 5.47 0.39
C TYR A 17 -5.73 4.46 0.57
N VAL A 18 -5.22 3.91 -0.54
CA VAL A 18 -4.13 2.92 -0.51
C VAL A 18 -2.79 3.54 -0.11
N ASP A 19 -2.54 4.78 -0.53
CA ASP A 19 -1.33 5.53 -0.19
C ASP A 19 -1.35 6.07 1.26
N GLY A 20 -2.49 5.94 1.96
CA GLY A 20 -2.65 6.36 3.35
C GLY A 20 -2.67 7.88 3.55
N VAL A 21 -2.99 8.64 2.49
CA VAL A 21 -3.06 10.11 2.50
C VAL A 21 -4.49 10.65 2.58
N LEU A 22 -5.48 9.76 2.44
CA LEU A 22 -6.89 10.08 2.57
C LEU A 22 -7.27 10.38 4.03
N GLY A 23 -8.13 11.37 4.24
CA GLY A 23 -8.59 11.76 5.59
C GLY A 23 -9.50 10.71 6.25
N ASP A 24 -9.42 10.60 7.58
CA ASP A 24 -10.12 9.61 8.41
C ASP A 24 -11.62 9.45 8.12
N THR A 25 -12.32 10.56 7.85
CA THR A 25 -13.75 10.53 7.54
C THR A 25 -14.01 9.75 6.27
N LEU A 26 -13.28 10.07 5.19
CA LEU A 26 -13.43 9.43 3.88
C LEU A 26 -12.98 7.97 3.93
N CYS A 27 -11.91 7.65 4.66
CA CYS A 27 -11.50 6.27 4.90
C CYS A 27 -12.65 5.40 5.45
N LYS A 28 -13.38 5.90 6.46
CA LYS A 28 -14.53 5.18 7.04
C LYS A 28 -15.68 5.00 6.05
N GLU A 29 -15.93 5.99 5.19
CA GLU A 29 -16.99 5.89 4.18
C GLU A 29 -16.64 4.84 3.11
N ILE A 30 -15.37 4.81 2.71
CA ILE A 30 -14.82 3.81 1.80
C ILE A 30 -14.90 2.40 2.40
N GLU A 31 -14.48 2.23 3.66
CA GLU A 31 -14.54 0.95 4.37
C GLU A 31 -15.97 0.40 4.41
N ARG A 32 -16.93 1.25 4.78
CA ARG A 32 -18.36 0.90 4.76
C ARG A 32 -18.84 0.52 3.35
N HIS A 33 -18.40 1.23 2.31
CA HIS A 33 -18.76 0.87 0.93
C HIS A 33 -18.22 -0.51 0.53
N ILE A 34 -16.97 -0.82 0.87
CA ILE A 34 -16.33 -2.12 0.58
C ILE A 34 -17.00 -3.26 1.36
N GLU A 35 -17.55 -2.98 2.56
CA GLU A 35 -18.33 -3.94 3.33
C GLU A 35 -19.61 -4.40 2.60
N ASP A 36 -20.29 -3.46 1.94
CA ASP A 36 -21.58 -3.71 1.28
C ASP A 36 -21.47 -3.99 -0.23
N CYS A 37 -20.37 -3.62 -0.88
CA CYS A 37 -20.19 -3.73 -2.33
C CYS A 37 -19.19 -4.83 -2.75
N GLY A 38 -19.72 -5.94 -3.26
CA GLY A 38 -18.89 -7.05 -3.76
C GLY A 38 -17.95 -6.68 -4.92
N ASN A 39 -18.35 -5.76 -5.80
CA ASN A 39 -17.51 -5.31 -6.92
C ASN A 39 -16.28 -4.56 -6.42
N CYS A 40 -16.48 -3.58 -5.54
CA CYS A 40 -15.41 -2.77 -4.98
C CYS A 40 -14.49 -3.59 -4.07
N ARG A 41 -15.03 -4.58 -3.35
CA ARG A 41 -14.20 -5.57 -2.64
C ARG A 41 -13.25 -6.30 -3.56
N VAL A 42 -13.72 -6.81 -4.71
CA VAL A 42 -12.86 -7.47 -5.70
C VAL A 42 -11.78 -6.54 -6.22
N VAL A 43 -12.09 -5.27 -6.48
CA VAL A 43 -11.10 -4.27 -6.92
C VAL A 43 -10.01 -4.08 -5.86
N VAL A 44 -10.38 -3.86 -4.60
CA VAL A 44 -9.42 -3.66 -3.49
C VAL A 44 -8.57 -4.89 -3.27
N ASP A 45 -9.17 -6.08 -3.24
CA ASP A 45 -8.44 -7.33 -3.05
C ASP A 45 -7.42 -7.57 -4.18
N THR A 46 -7.82 -7.27 -5.42
CA THR A 46 -6.94 -7.40 -6.59
C THR A 46 -5.80 -6.37 -6.56
N LEU A 47 -6.08 -5.14 -6.15
CA LEU A 47 -5.06 -4.09 -6.00
C LEU A 47 -4.05 -4.45 -4.90
N LYS A 48 -4.53 -4.85 -3.71
CA LYS A 48 -3.67 -5.33 -2.62
C LYS A 48 -2.78 -6.49 -3.05
N LYS A 49 -3.33 -7.44 -3.81
CA LYS A 49 -2.55 -8.56 -4.36
C LYS A 49 -1.49 -8.09 -5.36
N THR A 50 -1.81 -7.11 -6.21
CA THR A 50 -0.85 -6.51 -7.14
C THR A 50 0.31 -5.84 -6.40
N ILE A 51 0.02 -5.06 -5.37
CA ILE A 51 1.03 -4.42 -4.51
C ILE A 51 1.91 -5.46 -3.84
N TYR A 52 1.31 -6.49 -3.26
CA TYR A 52 2.03 -7.60 -2.65
C TYR A 52 2.99 -8.28 -3.65
N LEU A 53 2.51 -8.61 -4.85
CA LEU A 53 3.35 -9.23 -5.87
C LEU A 53 4.51 -8.31 -6.30
N TYR A 54 4.27 -7.00 -6.40
CA TYR A 54 5.31 -6.04 -6.71
C TYR A 54 6.39 -6.01 -5.62
N HIS A 55 6.00 -5.99 -4.34
CA HIS A 55 6.94 -6.03 -3.22
C HIS A 55 7.73 -7.34 -3.17
N GLU A 56 7.06 -8.48 -3.35
CA GLU A 56 7.69 -9.80 -3.31
C GLU A 56 8.68 -9.99 -4.47
N THR A 57 8.35 -9.47 -5.66
CA THR A 57 9.25 -9.52 -6.82
C THR A 57 10.38 -8.48 -6.74
N ALA A 58 10.12 -7.30 -6.17
CA ALA A 58 11.11 -6.25 -5.95
C ALA A 58 12.13 -6.60 -4.86
N ALA A 59 11.76 -7.45 -3.89
CA ALA A 59 12.65 -7.93 -2.82
C ALA A 59 13.90 -8.67 -3.35
N GLN A 60 13.93 -9.02 -4.63
CA GLN A 60 15.11 -9.59 -5.30
C GLN A 60 16.18 -8.54 -5.64
N THR A 61 15.90 -7.24 -5.45
CA THR A 61 16.87 -6.17 -5.68
C THR A 61 17.83 -6.11 -4.51
N LEU A 62 18.95 -6.82 -4.64
CA LEU A 62 20.05 -6.78 -3.67
C LEU A 62 20.66 -5.37 -3.67
N ILE A 63 20.35 -4.57 -2.65
CA ILE A 63 21.07 -3.32 -2.38
C ILE A 63 22.47 -3.72 -1.91
N PRO A 64 23.56 -3.23 -2.55
CA PRO A 64 24.91 -3.52 -2.07
C PRO A 64 25.09 -3.07 -0.62
N ALA A 65 25.71 -3.90 0.21
CA ALA A 65 25.88 -3.64 1.64
C ALA A 65 26.51 -2.26 1.91
N GLU A 66 27.52 -1.88 1.13
CA GLU A 66 28.18 -0.57 1.25
C GLU A 66 27.23 0.62 1.05
N VAL A 67 26.23 0.49 0.17
CA VAL A 67 25.23 1.54 -0.07
C VAL A 67 24.31 1.66 1.14
N ARG A 68 23.85 0.53 1.68
CA ARG A 68 23.02 0.48 2.89
C ARG A 68 23.74 1.06 4.11
N GLU A 69 24.97 0.61 4.36
CA GLU A 69 25.79 1.07 5.48
C GLU A 69 26.02 2.58 5.45
N ARG A 70 26.40 3.11 4.27
CA ARG A 70 26.57 4.56 4.08
C ARG A 70 25.28 5.33 4.31
N LEU A 71 24.14 4.81 3.85
CA LEU A 71 22.84 5.44 4.08
C LEU A 71 22.51 5.48 5.58
N PHE A 72 22.64 4.35 6.27
CA PHE A 72 22.27 4.22 7.69
C PHE A 72 23.15 5.10 8.55
N HIS A 73 24.46 5.16 8.27
CA HIS A 73 25.37 6.08 8.95
C HIS A 73 24.99 7.55 8.76
N ARG A 74 24.53 7.94 7.56
CA ARG A 74 24.12 9.33 7.28
C ARG A 74 22.80 9.72 7.95
N LEU A 75 21.97 8.73 8.26
CA LEU A 75 20.69 8.91 8.96
C LEU A 75 20.80 8.68 10.48
N SER A 76 21.99 8.40 11.01
CA SER A 76 22.22 8.02 12.41
C SER A 76 21.40 6.80 12.85
N LEU A 77 21.35 5.77 11.99
CA LEU A 77 20.61 4.52 12.17
C LEU A 77 21.54 3.30 12.30
N GLU A 78 22.72 3.47 12.90
CA GLU A 78 23.75 2.43 12.96
C GLU A 78 23.30 1.16 13.71
N ASP A 79 22.37 1.30 14.67
CA ASP A 79 21.83 0.18 15.45
C ASP A 79 21.12 -0.86 14.56
N PHE A 80 20.62 -0.46 13.39
CA PHE A 80 19.91 -1.35 12.45
C PHE A 80 20.83 -2.09 11.48
N ILE A 81 22.16 -1.88 11.54
CA ILE A 81 23.13 -2.55 10.66
C ILE A 81 23.41 -4.00 11.13
N GLN A 82 23.11 -4.35 12.39
CA GLN A 82 23.54 -5.61 13.02
C GLN A 82 22.54 -6.79 12.95
N GLU A 83 21.33 -6.60 12.41
CA GLU A 83 20.25 -7.62 12.51
C GLU A 83 20.24 -8.70 11.42
N GLU A 84 21.12 -8.65 10.42
CA GLU A 84 21.21 -9.72 9.41
C GLU A 84 22.19 -10.82 9.84
N LYS A 85 21.67 -11.84 10.52
CA LYS A 85 22.35 -13.12 10.73
C LYS A 85 21.78 -14.22 9.85
#